data_AF-A0A4V3ESA4-F1
#
_entry.id   AF-A0A4V3ESA4-F1
#
_cell.length_a   1.000
_cell.length_b   1.000
_cell.length_c   1.000
_cell.angle_alpha   90.00
_cell.angle_beta   90.00
_cell.angle_gamma   90.00
#
_symmetry.space_group_name_H-M   'P 1'
#
loop_
_entity.id
_entity.type
_entity.pdbx_description
1 polymer ?
#
loop_
_entity_poly.entity_id
_entity_poly.type
_entity_poly.pdbx_seq_one_letter_code
_entity_poly.pdbx_strand_id
1 'polypeptide(L)'
;MVSKPFFPLKTNPTMISIAKFSENIIKDLLLREKNFEHMYGCPSCGYKGMFHRHGHYDRNVVTLNQHFVISIQRFLCPCCGKTYSLLPSFLIPYFIYTFDVIIFCLYSIFALQKKANYVCSILHGCNKQCFMTIQSIIFFKKRFLSKIHVVNTFFAAMDCFHYDSDLSSFSKNEAAAILLSRIVPFKQHP
;
A
#
# COMPACT_ATOMS: atom_id res chain seq x y z
N MET A 1 -17.93 -27.37 18.59
CA MET A 1 -16.52 -27.41 18.15
C MET A 1 -16.01 -25.98 18.13
N VAL A 2 -15.11 -25.64 19.06
CA VAL A 2 -14.61 -24.29 19.29
C VAL A 2 -13.65 -23.91 18.16
N SER A 3 -13.98 -22.85 17.43
CA SER A 3 -13.14 -22.25 16.41
C SER A 3 -11.80 -21.80 17.02
N LYS A 4 -10.71 -22.41 16.56
CA LYS A 4 -9.36 -21.93 16.92
C LYS A 4 -9.17 -20.53 16.36
N PRO A 5 -8.73 -19.55 17.18
CA PRO A 5 -8.39 -18.23 16.67
C PRO A 5 -7.19 -18.35 15.73
N PHE A 6 -7.32 -17.77 14.54
CA PHE A 6 -6.23 -17.57 13.59
C PHE A 6 -5.17 -16.71 14.27
N PHE A 7 -4.10 -17.33 14.77
CA PHE A 7 -2.95 -16.60 15.30
C PHE A 7 -2.28 -15.88 14.12
N PRO A 8 -2.26 -14.53 14.07
CA PRO A 8 -1.48 -13.86 13.04
C PRO A 8 -0.02 -14.17 13.31
N LEU A 9 0.67 -14.66 12.27
CA LEU A 9 2.13 -14.79 12.24
C LEU A 9 2.74 -13.52 12.86
N LYS A 10 3.59 -13.67 13.88
CA LYS A 10 4.34 -12.58 14.51
C LYS A 10 5.26 -11.93 13.49
N THR A 11 4.71 -11.07 12.64
CA THR A 11 5.48 -10.10 11.88
C THR A 11 5.88 -9.00 12.86
N ASN A 12 7.16 -8.61 12.86
CA ASN A 12 7.61 -7.44 13.62
C ASN A 12 6.63 -6.28 13.37
N PRO A 13 6.06 -5.65 14.42
CA PRO A 13 5.06 -4.62 14.24
C PRO A 13 5.66 -3.48 13.44
N THR A 14 5.12 -3.26 12.24
CA THR A 14 5.52 -2.13 11.40
C THR A 14 5.22 -0.84 12.15
N MET A 15 6.18 0.08 12.21
CA MET A 15 6.04 1.40 12.85
C MET A 15 5.19 2.37 12.00
N ILE A 16 4.17 1.84 11.32
CA ILE A 16 3.28 2.53 10.40
C ILE A 16 1.87 2.04 10.72
N SER A 17 0.97 2.99 10.98
CA SER A 17 -0.47 2.77 11.04
C SER A 17 -1.07 3.27 9.73
N ILE A 18 -1.98 2.50 9.13
CA ILE A 18 -2.64 2.90 7.89
C ILE A 18 -3.99 3.52 8.23
N ALA A 19 -4.17 4.79 7.91
CA ALA A 19 -5.45 5.46 8.00
C ALA A 19 -6.23 5.29 6.70
N LYS A 20 -7.55 5.06 6.79
CA LYS A 20 -8.44 5.06 5.62
C LYS A 20 -8.55 6.48 5.07
N PHE A 21 -8.30 6.67 3.78
CA PHE A 21 -8.50 7.93 3.05
C PHE A 21 -9.58 7.74 1.98
N SER A 22 -10.39 8.79 1.79
CA SER A 22 -11.36 8.90 0.71
C SER A 22 -10.67 9.18 -0.63
N GLU A 23 -11.41 9.04 -1.73
CA GLU A 23 -10.89 9.16 -3.09
C GLU A 23 -10.37 10.57 -3.42
N ASN A 24 -10.86 11.61 -2.73
CA ASN A 24 -10.36 12.97 -2.92
C ASN A 24 -9.22 13.28 -1.94
N ILE A 25 -8.04 12.76 -2.30
CA ILE A 25 -6.80 12.86 -1.51
C ILE A 25 -6.52 14.30 -1.06
N ILE A 26 -6.66 15.28 -1.95
CA ILE A 26 -6.36 16.70 -1.64
C ILE A 26 -7.35 17.23 -0.60
N LYS A 27 -8.65 16.98 -0.81
CA LYS A 27 -9.69 17.42 0.13
C LYS A 27 -9.52 16.76 1.50
N ASP A 28 -9.17 15.48 1.55
CA ASP A 28 -8.89 14.75 2.79
C ASP A 28 -7.67 15.27 3.53
N LEU A 29 -6.60 15.59 2.81
CA LEU A 29 -5.39 16.18 3.39
C LEU A 29 -5.70 17.56 4.00
N LEU A 30 -6.45 18.41 3.28
CA LEU A 30 -6.87 19.73 3.76
C LEU A 30 -7.84 19.65 4.96
N LEU A 31 -8.71 18.63 5.00
CA LEU A 31 -9.64 18.42 6.11
C LEU A 31 -8.92 17.87 7.36
N ARG A 32 -7.88 17.04 7.21
CA ARG A 32 -7.11 16.50 8.33
C ARG A 32 -6.19 17.51 9.00
N GLU A 33 -5.74 18.55 8.29
CA GLU A 33 -5.08 19.68 8.97
C GLU A 33 -5.99 20.31 10.03
N LYS A 34 -7.32 20.21 9.86
CA LYS A 34 -8.33 20.76 10.78
C LYS A 34 -8.84 19.76 11.83
N ASN A 35 -8.71 18.46 11.59
CA ASN A 35 -9.21 17.41 12.47
C ASN A 35 -8.06 16.65 13.14
N PHE A 36 -7.95 16.74 14.47
CA PHE A 36 -6.92 16.06 15.22
C PHE A 36 -7.21 14.55 15.31
N GLU A 37 -6.48 13.75 14.53
CA GLU A 37 -6.56 12.31 14.65
C GLU A 37 -5.81 11.81 15.88
N HIS A 38 -6.43 10.87 16.60
CA HIS A 38 -5.86 10.22 17.77
C HIS A 38 -5.53 8.77 17.47
N MET A 39 -4.45 8.26 18.04
CA MET A 39 -4.04 6.86 17.90
C MET A 39 -4.05 6.18 19.27
N TYR A 40 -4.52 4.93 19.32
CA TYR A 40 -4.67 4.11 20.52
C TYR A 40 -4.15 2.71 20.25
N GLY A 41 -3.80 1.97 21.32
CA GLY A 41 -3.43 0.55 21.20
C GLY A 41 -2.05 0.32 20.57
N CYS A 42 -1.03 0.07 21.38
CA CYS A 42 0.32 -0.22 20.92
C CYS A 42 0.48 -1.67 20.51
N PRO A 43 0.69 -1.96 19.21
CA PRO A 43 0.88 -3.34 18.75
C PRO A 43 2.22 -3.93 19.22
N SER A 44 3.17 -3.09 19.66
CA SER A 44 4.47 -3.56 20.14
C SER A 44 4.50 -4.00 21.61
N CYS A 45 3.78 -3.30 22.49
CA CYS A 45 3.84 -3.56 23.94
C CYS A 45 2.48 -3.82 24.59
N GLY A 46 1.39 -3.76 23.82
CA GLY A 46 0.04 -3.99 24.32
C GLY A 46 -0.59 -2.82 25.08
N TYR A 47 0.08 -1.66 25.18
CA TYR A 47 -0.48 -0.46 25.82
C TYR A 47 -1.80 -0.05 25.16
N LYS A 48 -2.91 -0.01 25.91
CA LYS A 48 -4.25 0.24 25.35
C LYS A 48 -4.64 1.71 25.24
N GLY A 49 -3.90 2.61 25.89
CA GLY A 49 -4.24 4.02 25.96
C GLY A 49 -3.88 4.83 24.71
N MET A 50 -4.10 6.14 24.80
CA MET A 50 -3.81 7.11 23.75
C MET A 50 -2.30 7.34 23.60
N PHE A 51 -1.87 7.54 22.37
CA PHE A 51 -0.50 7.90 22.06
C PHE A 51 -0.27 9.40 22.20
N HIS A 52 0.96 9.79 22.49
CA HIS A 52 1.37 11.17 22.42
C HIS A 52 1.56 11.60 20.96
N ARG A 53 1.01 12.76 20.60
CA ARG A 53 1.32 13.40 19.33
C ARG A 53 2.76 13.90 19.39
N HIS A 54 3.65 13.30 18.60
CA HIS A 54 5.09 13.50 18.76
C HIS A 54 5.66 14.54 17.80
N GLY A 55 5.28 14.47 16.52
CA GLY A 55 5.78 15.38 15.48
C GLY A 55 5.28 14.96 14.11
N HIS A 56 5.78 15.58 13.05
CA HIS A 56 5.44 15.22 11.67
C HIS A 56 6.71 15.13 10.82
N TYR A 57 6.58 14.53 9.63
CA TYR A 57 7.60 14.63 8.58
C TYR A 57 6.94 14.81 7.23
N ASP A 58 7.62 15.51 6.34
CA ASP A 58 7.11 15.77 5.01
C ASP A 58 7.50 14.66 4.05
N ARG A 59 6.55 14.24 3.22
CA ARG A 59 6.68 13.11 2.30
C ARG A 59 6.25 13.48 0.90
N ASN A 60 7.12 13.22 -0.06
CA ASN A 60 6.79 13.32 -1.48
C ASN A 60 5.77 12.24 -1.88
N VAL A 61 4.77 12.67 -2.65
CA VAL A 61 3.71 11.84 -3.22
C VAL A 61 3.65 12.05 -4.71
N VAL A 62 3.81 10.96 -5.46
CA VAL A 62 3.71 10.92 -6.92
C VAL A 62 2.46 10.12 -7.29
N THR A 63 1.50 10.81 -7.88
CA THR A 63 0.29 10.22 -8.48
C THR A 63 0.47 10.09 -9.99
N LEU A 64 -0.53 9.53 -10.67
CA LEU A 64 -0.55 9.45 -12.14
C LEU A 64 -0.53 10.84 -12.81
N ASN A 65 -0.96 11.89 -12.11
CA ASN A 65 -1.20 13.22 -12.68
C ASN A 65 -0.41 14.33 -12.00
N GLN A 66 0.05 14.12 -10.76
CA GLN A 66 0.60 15.18 -9.92
C GLN A 66 1.78 14.69 -9.08
N HIS A 67 2.61 15.64 -8.68
CA HIS A 67 3.60 15.49 -7.63
C HIS A 67 3.35 16.58 -6.58
N PHE A 68 3.24 16.17 -5.32
CA PHE A 68 3.06 17.09 -4.19
C PHE A 68 3.70 16.51 -2.93
N VAL A 69 3.74 17.33 -1.87
CA VAL A 69 4.25 16.95 -0.55
C VAL A 69 3.10 16.91 0.45
N ILE A 70 3.11 15.93 1.34
CA ILE A 70 2.16 15.84 2.45
C ILE A 70 2.88 15.74 3.77
N SER A 71 2.28 16.27 4.83
CA SER A 71 2.80 16.09 6.19
C SER A 71 2.22 14.84 6.85
N ILE A 72 3.09 13.94 7.28
CA ILE A 72 2.72 12.68 7.93
C ILE A 72 2.85 12.81 9.44
N GLN A 73 1.73 12.69 10.14
CA GLN A 73 1.70 12.72 11.60
C GLN A 73 2.39 11.49 12.21
N ARG A 74 3.18 11.71 13.25
CA ARG A 74 3.82 10.68 14.07
C ARG A 74 3.28 10.68 15.50
N PHE A 75 3.12 9.49 16.04
CA PHE A 75 2.61 9.21 17.38
C PHE A 75 3.61 8.39 18.18
N LEU A 76 3.85 8.77 19.44
CA LEU A 76 4.77 8.09 20.35
C LEU A 76 3.99 7.31 21.39
N CYS A 77 4.31 6.03 21.55
CA CYS A 77 3.76 5.23 22.63
C CYS A 77 4.39 5.68 23.97
N PRO A 78 3.60 6.13 24.96
CA PRO A 78 4.14 6.51 26.27
C PRO A 78 4.80 5.35 27.03
N CYS A 79 4.34 4.12 26.78
CA CYS A 79 4.78 2.96 27.52
C CYS A 79 6.13 2.41 27.01
N CYS A 80 6.32 2.28 25.69
CA CYS A 80 7.51 1.64 25.14
C CYS A 80 8.40 2.56 24.29
N GLY A 81 8.06 3.86 24.18
CA GLY A 81 8.86 4.85 23.43
C GLY A 81 8.93 4.64 21.92
N LYS A 82 8.16 3.70 21.35
CA LYS A 82 8.13 3.48 19.89
C LYS A 82 7.27 4.52 19.20
N THR A 83 7.72 4.97 18.03
CA THR A 83 6.99 5.95 17.21
C THR A 83 6.27 5.25 16.06
N TYR A 84 5.10 5.75 15.68
CA TYR A 84 4.27 5.23 14.59
C TYR A 84 3.88 6.37 13.67
N SER A 85 4.01 6.17 12.36
CA SER A 85 3.56 7.14 11.35
C SER A 85 2.15 6.80 10.92
N LEU A 86 1.25 7.79 10.89
CA LEU A 86 -0.11 7.63 10.38
C LEU A 86 -0.13 7.89 8.88
N LEU A 87 -0.03 6.82 8.10
CA LEU A 87 0.11 6.87 6.66
C LEU A 87 -1.25 6.74 5.97
N PRO A 88 -1.54 7.56 4.95
CA PRO A 88 -2.69 7.36 4.10
C PRO A 88 -2.74 6.00 3.40
N SER A 89 -3.93 5.40 3.31
CA SER A 89 -4.14 4.08 2.68
C SER A 89 -3.77 4.01 1.21
N PHE A 90 -3.81 5.14 0.50
CA PHE A 90 -3.36 5.21 -0.90
C PHE A 90 -1.83 5.22 -1.05
N LEU A 91 -1.06 5.27 0.05
CA LEU A 91 0.40 5.21 0.05
C LEU A 91 0.92 3.86 0.53
N ILE A 92 1.90 3.34 -0.18
CA ILE A 92 2.64 2.16 0.26
C ILE A 92 3.81 2.61 1.15
N PRO A 93 4.02 2.00 2.33
CA PRO A 93 5.20 2.23 3.16
C PRO A 93 6.52 2.30 2.37
N TYR A 94 7.31 3.35 2.59
CA TYR A 94 8.62 3.56 1.97
C TYR A 94 8.62 3.86 0.45
N PHE A 95 7.45 4.07 -0.17
CA PHE A 95 7.34 4.52 -1.56
C PHE A 95 6.89 5.97 -1.64
N ILE A 96 7.45 6.74 -2.56
CA ILE A 96 6.90 8.06 -2.93
C ILE A 96 5.70 7.91 -3.88
N TYR A 97 5.55 6.77 -4.54
CA TYR A 97 4.48 6.50 -5.49
C TYR A 97 3.22 6.03 -4.76
N THR A 98 2.08 6.55 -5.20
CA THR A 98 0.77 6.05 -4.77
C THR A 98 0.55 4.60 -5.22
N PHE A 99 -0.34 3.91 -4.52
CA PHE A 99 -0.76 2.56 -4.83
C PHE A 99 -1.20 2.43 -6.30
N ASP A 100 -1.97 3.38 -6.81
CA ASP A 100 -2.48 3.37 -8.19
C ASP A 100 -1.38 3.44 -9.24
N VAL A 101 -0.34 4.25 -9.01
CA VAL A 101 0.82 4.30 -9.91
C VAL A 101 1.51 2.94 -9.95
N ILE A 102 1.67 2.28 -8.80
CA ILE A 102 2.31 0.98 -8.72
C ILE A 102 1.45 -0.09 -9.40
N ILE A 103 0.14 -0.12 -9.14
CA ILE A 103 -0.78 -1.06 -9.79
C ILE A 103 -0.86 -0.82 -11.29
N PHE A 104 -0.90 0.42 -11.76
CA PHE A 104 -0.86 0.75 -13.18
C PHE A 104 0.40 0.18 -13.85
N CYS A 105 1.57 0.36 -13.22
CA CYS A 105 2.82 -0.21 -13.72
C CYS A 105 2.78 -1.74 -13.80
N LEU A 106 2.32 -2.40 -12.73
CA LEU A 106 2.25 -3.86 -12.66
C LEU A 106 1.25 -4.42 -13.68
N TYR A 107 0.05 -3.82 -13.77
CA TYR A 107 -0.97 -4.20 -14.73
C TYR A 107 -0.48 -4.05 -16.17
N SER A 108 0.16 -2.92 -16.49
CA SER A 108 0.73 -2.69 -17.82
C SER A 108 1.79 -3.73 -18.20
N ILE A 109 2.59 -4.19 -17.23
CA ILE A 109 3.63 -5.20 -17.47
C ILE A 109 3.06 -6.60 -17.60
N PHE A 110 2.20 -7.02 -16.67
CA PHE A 110 1.77 -8.41 -16.55
C PHE A 110 0.51 -8.72 -17.36
N ALA A 111 -0.50 -7.84 -17.33
CA ALA A 111 -1.74 -8.06 -18.07
C ALA A 111 -1.63 -7.59 -19.52
N LEU A 112 -1.01 -6.42 -19.75
CA LEU A 112 -0.90 -5.83 -21.09
C LEU A 112 0.42 -6.15 -21.82
N GLN A 113 1.33 -6.89 -21.17
CA GLN A 113 2.62 -7.31 -21.72
C GLN A 113 3.47 -6.16 -22.28
N LYS A 114 3.39 -4.97 -21.67
CA LYS A 114 4.17 -3.79 -22.09
C LYS A 114 5.56 -3.80 -21.49
N LYS A 115 6.53 -3.25 -22.23
CA LYS A 115 7.90 -3.05 -21.76
C LYS A 115 7.97 -1.88 -20.78
N ALA A 116 8.88 -1.96 -19.81
CA ALA A 116 9.02 -0.94 -18.76
C ALA A 116 9.31 0.47 -19.31
N ASN A 117 10.06 0.58 -20.42
CA ASN A 117 10.32 1.86 -21.07
C ASN A 117 9.04 2.51 -21.63
N TYR A 118 8.15 1.73 -22.23
CA TYR A 118 6.86 2.19 -22.74
C TYR A 118 5.95 2.66 -21.58
N VAL A 119 5.92 1.92 -20.48
CA VAL A 119 5.16 2.33 -19.29
C VAL A 119 5.71 3.64 -18.71
N CYS A 120 7.03 3.77 -18.65
CA CYS A 120 7.70 4.99 -18.21
C CYS A 120 7.32 6.19 -19.09
N SER A 121 7.34 6.04 -20.43
CA SER A 121 6.99 7.13 -21.35
C SER A 121 5.53 7.57 -21.21
N ILE A 122 4.59 6.63 -20.99
CA ILE A 122 3.18 6.97 -20.74
C ILE A 122 3.05 7.78 -19.45
N LEU A 123 3.70 7.36 -18.35
CA LEU A 123 3.63 8.07 -17.08
C LEU A 123 4.20 9.49 -17.16
N HIS A 124 5.31 9.70 -17.88
CA HIS A 124 5.81 11.05 -18.14
C HIS A 124 4.88 11.90 -19.01
N GLY A 125 4.14 11.26 -19.92
CA GLY A 125 3.08 11.92 -20.71
C GLY A 125 1.92 12.38 -19.84
N CYS A 126 1.50 11.58 -18.85
CA CYS A 126 0.42 11.91 -17.92
C CYS A 126 0.83 12.95 -16.87
N ASN A 127 2.07 12.85 -16.37
CA ASN A 127 2.62 13.73 -15.34
C ASN A 127 4.06 14.10 -15.70
N LYS A 128 4.25 15.32 -16.21
CA LYS A 128 5.57 15.84 -16.61
C LYS A 128 6.54 16.00 -15.43
N GLN A 129 6.02 16.11 -14.21
CA GLN A 129 6.81 16.16 -12.97
C GLN A 129 7.03 14.76 -12.36
N CYS A 130 6.62 13.70 -13.04
CA CYS A 130 6.82 12.34 -12.56
C CYS A 130 8.32 11.99 -12.59
N PHE A 131 8.89 11.64 -11.44
CA PHE A 131 10.26 11.13 -11.32
C PHE A 131 10.35 9.60 -11.52
N MET A 132 9.38 9.01 -12.23
CA MET A 132 9.40 7.58 -12.52
C MET A 132 10.61 7.23 -13.37
N THR A 133 11.32 6.18 -12.98
CA THR A 133 12.42 5.63 -13.76
C THR A 133 12.11 4.20 -14.17
N ILE A 134 12.73 3.73 -15.25
CA ILE A 134 12.65 2.32 -15.66
C ILE A 134 13.07 1.39 -14.50
N GLN A 135 14.05 1.81 -13.69
CA GLN A 135 14.51 1.07 -12.52
C GLN A 135 13.42 0.96 -11.43
N SER A 136 12.65 2.04 -11.20
CA SER A 136 11.52 2.03 -10.27
C SER A 136 10.48 1.00 -10.70
N ILE A 137 10.14 0.96 -11.99
CA ILE A 137 9.19 0.01 -12.57
C ILE A 137 9.71 -1.44 -12.43
N ILE A 138 10.99 -1.68 -12.74
CA ILE A 138 11.63 -2.99 -12.56
C ILE A 138 11.63 -3.40 -11.09
N PHE A 139 11.86 -2.47 -10.17
CA PHE A 139 11.81 -2.70 -8.74
C PHE A 139 10.41 -3.11 -8.28
N PHE A 140 9.36 -2.44 -8.74
CA PHE A 140 7.97 -2.82 -8.44
C PHE A 140 7.69 -4.24 -8.91
N LYS A 141 8.07 -4.56 -10.15
CA LYS A 141 7.94 -5.91 -10.73
C LYS A 141 8.62 -6.96 -9.83
N LYS A 142 9.90 -6.76 -9.50
CA LYS A 142 10.69 -7.69 -8.66
C LYS A 142 10.07 -7.86 -7.28
N ARG A 143 9.68 -6.75 -6.64
CA ARG A 143 9.06 -6.77 -5.30
C ARG A 143 7.70 -7.47 -5.30
N PHE A 144 6.88 -7.24 -6.31
CA PHE A 144 5.57 -7.90 -6.42
C PHE A 144 5.74 -9.41 -6.58
N LEU A 145 6.62 -9.85 -7.49
CA LEU A 145 6.91 -11.27 -7.69
C LEU A 145 7.48 -11.94 -6.44
N SER A 146 8.31 -11.25 -5.64
CA SER A 146 8.83 -11.83 -4.39
C SER A 146 7.79 -11.93 -3.28
N LYS A 147 6.65 -11.25 -3.41
CA LYS A 147 5.53 -11.27 -2.46
C LYS A 147 4.29 -11.97 -3.01
N ILE A 148 4.39 -12.59 -4.19
CA ILE A 148 3.25 -13.16 -4.91
C ILE A 148 2.46 -14.17 -4.08
N HIS A 149 3.13 -15.05 -3.34
CA HIS A 149 2.48 -16.05 -2.49
C HIS A 149 1.73 -15.39 -1.33
N VAL A 150 2.31 -14.37 -0.70
CA VAL A 150 1.66 -13.63 0.40
C VAL A 150 0.39 -12.94 -0.09
N VAL A 151 0.45 -12.33 -1.27
CA VAL A 151 -0.72 -11.69 -1.91
C VAL A 151 -1.77 -12.74 -2.25
N ASN A 152 -1.38 -13.89 -2.81
CA ASN A 152 -2.31 -14.98 -3.09
C ASN A 152 -3.00 -15.50 -1.82
N THR A 153 -2.25 -15.76 -0.75
CA THR A 153 -2.82 -16.22 0.53
C THR A 153 -3.81 -15.22 1.11
N PHE A 154 -3.58 -13.92 0.95
CA PHE A 154 -4.52 -12.88 1.39
C PHE A 154 -5.87 -13.00 0.66
N PHE A 155 -5.86 -13.12 -0.67
CA PHE A 155 -7.09 -13.24 -1.46
C PHE A 155 -7.75 -14.63 -1.35
N ALA A 156 -6.97 -15.69 -1.18
CA ALA A 156 -7.50 -17.05 -0.99
C ALA A 156 -8.29 -17.19 0.33
N ALA A 157 -8.06 -16.32 1.31
CA ALA A 157 -8.83 -16.27 2.55
C ALA A 157 -10.17 -15.53 2.41
N MET A 158 -10.50 -14.99 1.24
CA MET A 158 -11.70 -14.17 1.00
C MET A 158 -12.74 -14.92 0.18
N ASP A 159 -13.99 -14.90 0.64
CA ASP A 159 -15.05 -15.70 0.01
C ASP A 159 -15.38 -15.31 -1.43
N CYS A 160 -15.17 -14.05 -1.79
CA CYS A 160 -15.40 -13.51 -3.13
C CYS A 160 -14.34 -13.91 -4.17
N PHE A 161 -13.24 -14.56 -3.78
CA PHE A 161 -12.14 -14.92 -4.67
C PHE A 161 -11.83 -16.44 -4.70
N HIS A 162 -12.74 -17.29 -4.22
CA HIS A 162 -12.60 -18.75 -4.02
C HIS A 162 -12.33 -19.64 -5.27
N TYR A 163 -11.93 -19.09 -6.41
CA TYR A 163 -11.60 -19.88 -7.62
C TYR A 163 -10.07 -19.98 -7.85
N ASP A 164 -9.62 -21.21 -8.12
CA ASP A 164 -8.23 -21.71 -8.27
C ASP A 164 -7.16 -20.86 -7.55
N SER A 165 -6.94 -21.20 -6.28
CA SER A 165 -5.85 -20.67 -5.46
C SER A 165 -4.49 -21.28 -5.82
N ASP A 166 -4.49 -22.35 -6.62
CA ASP A 166 -3.26 -23.02 -7.02
C ASP A 166 -2.58 -22.29 -8.20
N LEU A 167 -1.73 -21.33 -7.85
CA LEU A 167 -0.90 -20.62 -8.81
C LEU A 167 0.33 -21.43 -9.27
N SER A 168 0.53 -22.66 -8.79
CA SER A 168 1.72 -23.46 -9.10
C SER A 168 1.75 -23.96 -10.55
N SER A 169 0.59 -24.09 -11.19
CA SER A 169 0.44 -24.47 -12.58
C SER A 169 0.74 -23.35 -13.59
N PHE A 170 0.85 -22.11 -13.11
CA PHE A 170 1.07 -20.92 -13.94
C PHE A 170 2.53 -20.44 -13.85
N SER A 171 3.03 -19.84 -14.92
CA SER A 171 4.28 -19.08 -14.82
C SER A 171 4.12 -17.91 -13.85
N LYS A 172 5.23 -17.46 -13.26
CA LYS A 172 5.21 -16.31 -12.32
C LYS A 172 4.55 -15.05 -12.89
N ASN A 173 4.64 -14.83 -14.20
CA ASN A 173 4.04 -13.67 -14.85
C ASN A 173 2.52 -13.83 -15.03
N GLU A 174 2.05 -15.03 -15.36
CA GLU A 174 0.62 -15.34 -15.47
C GLU A 174 -0.06 -15.29 -14.11
N ALA A 175 0.56 -15.90 -13.09
CA ALA A 175 0.11 -15.82 -11.71
C ALA A 175 0.00 -14.35 -11.23
N ALA A 176 0.97 -13.51 -11.61
CA ALA A 176 0.94 -12.09 -11.31
C ALA A 176 -0.21 -11.36 -12.00
N ALA A 177 -0.50 -11.67 -13.27
CA ALA A 177 -1.62 -11.11 -14.02
C ALA A 177 -2.98 -11.48 -13.39
N ILE A 178 -3.15 -12.75 -12.98
CA ILE A 178 -4.35 -13.24 -12.28
C ILE A 178 -4.53 -12.52 -10.94
N LEU A 179 -3.47 -12.34 -10.16
CA LEU A 179 -3.60 -11.61 -8.88
C LEU A 179 -3.94 -10.14 -9.08
N LEU A 180 -3.43 -9.51 -10.15
CA LEU A 180 -3.78 -8.11 -10.45
C LEU A 180 -5.25 -7.95 -10.83
N SER A 181 -5.86 -8.92 -11.52
CA SER A 181 -7.29 -8.88 -11.80
C SER A 181 -8.16 -9.03 -10.55
N ARG A 182 -7.62 -9.57 -9.45
CA ARG A 182 -8.26 -9.59 -8.12
C ARG A 182 -8.07 -8.27 -7.37
N ILE A 183 -6.88 -7.68 -7.44
CA ILE A 183 -6.52 -6.42 -6.73
C ILE A 183 -7.29 -5.21 -7.25
N VAL A 184 -7.39 -5.05 -8.58
CA VAL A 184 -8.02 -3.88 -9.20
C VAL A 184 -9.48 -3.66 -8.75
N PRO A 185 -10.38 -4.66 -8.82
CA PRO A 185 -11.76 -4.50 -8.34
C PRO A 185 -11.86 -4.43 -6.81
N PHE A 186 -10.95 -5.06 -6.06
CA PHE A 186 -10.93 -4.95 -4.60
C PHE A 186 -10.80 -3.50 -4.13
N LYS A 187 -10.08 -2.65 -4.86
CA LYS A 187 -9.99 -1.22 -4.53
C LYS A 187 -11.33 -0.47 -4.65
N GLN A 188 -12.27 -0.98 -5.46
CA GLN A 188 -13.57 -0.35 -5.72
C GLN A 188 -14.64 -0.74 -4.68
N HIS A 189 -14.36 -1.69 -3.79
CA HIS A 189 -15.27 -2.15 -2.74
C HIS A 189 -14.59 -2.00 -1.35
N PRO A 190 -14.86 -0.90 -0.62
CA PRO A 190 -14.24 -0.61 0.69
C PRO A 190 -14.77 -1.44 1.87
#